data_AF-A0A063Z206-F1
#
_entry.id   AF-A0A063Z206-F1
#
_cell.length_a   1.000
_cell.length_b   1.000
_cell.length_c   1.000
_cell.angle_alpha   90.00
_cell.angle_beta   90.00
_cell.angle_gamma   90.00
#
_symmetry.space_group_name_H-M   'P 1'
#
loop_
_entity.id
_entity.type
_entity.pdbx_description
1 polymer ?
#
loop_
_entity_poly.entity_id
_entity_poly.type
_entity_poly.pdbx_seq_one_letter_code
_entity_poly.pdbx_strand_id
1 'polypeptide(L)'
;MFYALNGRTLKKALIIICSAFFTAVVLYAYEMNRPVFSLPSGPKAVYKVDNARNEVALTFDISWGDENADKILDVLKQHGIQNATFFLSASWAERHPAVVKRIKEEGHEIGSMGYNFVNYTELENAKIRQDLIMAKKVFDMLGIKQVELLRPPGGNFNKNVLKVAQSLGYTVVHWSIDSKDWLNPGTDQIVENVTRDLEPGDIVLLHASDSAKQTAKALPKIIASMKENGYKNVNLSELLANGEAESRGIE
;
A
#
# COMPACT_ATOMS: atom_id res chain seq x y z
N MET A 1 -14.49 3.85 61.81
CA MET A 1 -13.48 2.83 61.39
C MET A 1 -12.32 3.59 60.76
N PHE A 2 -11.22 3.79 61.51
CA PHE A 2 -10.06 4.55 61.02
C PHE A 2 -9.24 3.67 60.07
N TYR A 3 -9.26 3.96 58.77
CA TYR A 3 -8.37 3.30 57.80
C TYR A 3 -6.97 3.91 57.91
N ALA A 4 -6.07 3.23 58.62
CA ALA A 4 -4.65 3.56 58.60
C ALA A 4 -4.04 3.08 57.27
N LEU A 5 -3.91 3.98 56.29
CA LEU A 5 -3.24 3.69 55.03
C LEU A 5 -1.73 3.61 55.26
N ASN A 6 -1.17 2.42 55.12
CA ASN A 6 0.27 2.18 55.21
C ASN A 6 0.99 2.92 54.07
N GLY A 7 1.91 3.82 54.41
CA GLY A 7 2.65 4.65 53.44
C GLY A 7 3.42 3.85 52.37
N ARG A 8 3.76 2.58 52.65
CA ARG A 8 4.35 1.68 51.63
C ARG A 8 3.34 1.26 50.56
N THR A 9 2.09 1.05 50.94
CA THR A 9 0.99 0.71 50.03
C THR A 9 0.60 1.92 49.17
N LEU A 10 0.63 3.12 49.76
CA LEU A 10 0.37 4.38 49.04
C LEU A 10 1.45 4.65 47.97
N LYS A 11 2.73 4.45 48.31
CA LYS A 11 3.84 4.58 47.35
C LYS A 11 3.73 3.59 46.18
N LYS A 12 3.38 2.33 46.46
CA LYS A 12 3.16 1.32 45.40
C LYS A 12 1.99 1.69 44.49
N ALA A 13 0.88 2.17 45.05
CA ALA A 13 -0.27 2.62 44.27
C ALA A 13 0.08 3.81 43.37
N LEU A 14 0.83 4.79 43.89
CA LEU A 14 1.33 5.93 43.12
C LEU A 14 2.22 5.51 41.94
N ILE A 15 3.15 4.59 42.16
CA ILE A 15 4.03 4.09 41.08
C ILE A 15 3.20 3.41 39.98
N ILE A 16 2.23 2.57 40.35
CA ILE A 16 1.36 1.87 39.38
C ILE A 16 0.53 2.88 38.57
N ILE A 17 -0.05 3.89 39.23
CA ILE A 17 -0.83 4.94 38.56
C ILE A 17 0.06 5.74 37.61
N CYS A 18 1.25 6.15 38.05
CA CYS A 18 2.19 6.87 37.20
C CYS A 18 2.65 6.03 36.00
N SER A 19 2.93 4.73 36.18
CA SER A 19 3.29 3.86 35.05
C SER A 19 2.13 3.66 34.08
N ALA A 20 0.91 3.46 34.58
CA ALA A 20 -0.27 3.30 33.72
C ALA A 20 -0.57 4.58 32.93
N PHE A 21 -0.43 5.75 33.57
CA PHE A 21 -0.58 7.04 32.91
C PHE A 21 0.51 7.25 31.85
N PHE A 22 1.77 6.96 32.17
CA PHE A 22 2.86 7.06 31.21
C PHE A 22 2.66 6.14 30.00
N THR A 23 2.27 4.88 30.23
CA THR A 23 1.94 3.95 29.14
C THR A 23 0.76 4.45 28.31
N ALA A 24 -0.29 4.99 28.93
CA ALA A 24 -1.43 5.56 28.21
C ALA A 24 -1.02 6.76 27.36
N VAL A 25 -0.14 7.65 27.86
CA VAL A 25 0.40 8.78 27.11
C VAL A 25 1.26 8.32 25.95
N VAL A 26 2.11 7.29 26.14
CA VAL A 26 2.92 6.72 25.06
C VAL A 26 2.05 6.08 23.99
N LEU A 27 1.01 5.32 24.38
CA LEU A 27 0.05 4.73 23.43
C LEU A 27 -0.75 5.82 22.69
N TYR A 28 -1.15 6.88 23.39
CA TYR A 28 -1.84 8.02 22.79
C TYR A 28 -0.95 8.78 21.80
N ALA A 29 0.31 9.01 22.16
CA ALA A 29 1.29 9.63 21.26
C ALA A 29 1.60 8.72 20.05
N TYR A 30 1.61 7.40 20.24
CA TYR A 30 1.78 6.44 19.15
C TYR A 30 0.59 6.43 18.18
N GLU A 31 -0.64 6.48 18.70
CA GLU A 31 -1.86 6.65 17.89
C GLU A 31 -1.86 7.99 17.13
N MET A 32 -1.47 9.09 17.78
CA MET A 32 -1.38 10.41 17.14
C MET A 32 -0.31 10.51 16.06
N ASN A 33 0.78 9.76 16.19
CA ASN A 33 1.87 9.72 15.21
C ASN A 33 1.66 8.68 14.11
N ARG A 34 0.54 7.93 14.09
CA ARG A 34 0.15 7.25 12.85
C ARG A 34 -0.22 8.35 11.86
N PRO A 35 0.40 8.40 10.66
CA PRO A 35 -0.02 9.33 9.62
C PRO A 35 -1.41 8.93 9.11
N VAL A 36 -2.44 9.27 9.89
CA VAL A 36 -3.82 9.24 9.43
C VAL A 36 -3.94 10.50 8.59
N PHE A 37 -3.76 10.36 7.28
CA PHE A 37 -4.04 11.41 6.32
C PHE A 37 -5.55 11.76 6.38
N SER A 38 -5.91 12.56 7.38
CA SER A 38 -7.23 13.16 7.54
C SER A 38 -7.22 14.44 6.72
N LEU A 39 -7.26 14.31 5.39
CA LEU A 39 -7.31 15.49 4.53
C LEU A 39 -8.64 16.23 4.78
N PRO A 40 -8.62 17.57 4.95
CA PRO A 40 -9.78 18.37 5.37
C PRO A 40 -10.96 18.40 4.36
N SER A 41 -10.91 17.64 3.27
CA SER A 41 -11.83 17.69 2.12
C SER A 41 -12.48 16.35 1.78
N GLY A 42 -12.89 15.60 2.81
CA GLY A 42 -13.63 14.35 2.66
C GLY A 42 -12.77 13.16 2.21
N PRO A 43 -13.37 11.99 1.97
CA PRO A 43 -12.65 10.80 1.52
C PRO A 43 -12.06 11.04 0.13
N LYS A 44 -10.76 10.76 -0.05
CA LYS A 44 -10.07 10.90 -1.33
C LYS A 44 -9.16 9.70 -1.61
N ALA A 45 -8.87 9.50 -2.89
CA ALA A 45 -7.82 8.59 -3.34
C ALA A 45 -6.56 9.39 -3.72
N VAL A 46 -5.39 8.79 -3.48
CA VAL A 46 -4.09 9.33 -3.89
C VAL A 46 -3.81 8.88 -5.32
N TYR A 47 -3.57 9.83 -6.22
CA TYR A 47 -3.20 9.53 -7.62
C TYR A 47 -1.71 9.79 -7.86
N LYS A 48 -1.19 10.85 -7.25
CA LYS A 48 0.18 11.35 -7.34
C LYS A 48 0.54 11.97 -6.00
N VAL A 49 1.82 12.16 -5.73
CA VAL A 49 2.28 12.92 -4.56
C VAL A 49 3.04 14.15 -5.05
N ASP A 50 2.71 15.34 -4.57
CA ASP A 50 3.57 16.51 -4.79
C ASP A 50 4.90 16.27 -4.07
N ASN A 51 5.93 15.98 -4.86
CA ASN A 51 7.22 15.55 -4.36
C ASN A 51 8.33 16.35 -5.07
N ALA A 52 9.02 17.20 -4.31
CA ALA A 52 10.16 17.96 -4.79
C ALA A 52 11.45 17.13 -4.94
N ARG A 53 11.44 15.88 -4.47
CA ARG A 53 12.49 14.89 -4.68
C ARG A 53 12.11 14.11 -5.93
N ASN A 54 13.06 13.85 -6.83
CA ASN A 54 12.85 13.05 -8.04
C ASN A 54 12.58 11.57 -7.70
N GLU A 55 11.48 11.32 -7.00
CA GLU A 55 11.07 10.03 -6.46
C GLU A 55 9.77 9.61 -7.15
N VAL A 56 9.67 8.34 -7.50
CA VAL A 56 8.47 7.73 -8.09
C VAL A 56 8.23 6.37 -7.45
N ALA A 57 7.00 5.87 -7.50
CA ALA A 57 6.65 4.55 -6.97
C ALA A 57 6.29 3.57 -8.08
N LEU A 58 7.11 2.54 -8.26
CA LEU A 58 6.72 1.36 -9.04
C LEU A 58 5.75 0.52 -8.22
N THR A 59 4.54 0.31 -8.75
CA THR A 59 3.50 -0.47 -8.09
C THR A 59 3.03 -1.62 -8.96
N PHE A 60 2.77 -2.78 -8.35
CA PHE A 60 2.42 -4.02 -9.06
C PHE A 60 1.15 -4.63 -8.51
N ASP A 61 0.14 -4.83 -9.36
CA ASP A 61 -1.11 -5.49 -8.99
C ASP A 61 -1.04 -7.00 -9.27
N ILE A 62 -1.41 -7.82 -8.27
CA ILE A 62 -1.48 -9.28 -8.37
C ILE A 62 -2.83 -9.81 -7.90
N SER A 63 -3.66 -10.25 -8.85
CA SER A 63 -4.96 -10.86 -8.55
C SER A 63 -4.99 -12.37 -8.85
N TRP A 64 -4.12 -12.87 -9.72
CA TRP A 64 -4.01 -14.28 -10.09
C TRP A 64 -2.65 -14.58 -10.77
N GLY A 65 -2.35 -15.87 -10.95
CA GLY A 65 -1.15 -16.34 -11.65
C GLY A 65 -0.07 -16.85 -10.71
N ASP A 66 0.84 -17.65 -11.27
CA ASP A 66 1.80 -18.45 -10.51
C ASP A 66 3.25 -18.22 -10.97
N GLU A 67 3.47 -17.52 -12.09
CA GLU A 67 4.81 -17.41 -12.70
C GLU A 67 5.39 -15.99 -12.73
N ASN A 68 4.57 -14.99 -13.05
CA ASN A 68 5.10 -13.66 -13.38
C ASN A 68 5.67 -12.90 -12.18
N ALA A 69 5.10 -13.11 -10.99
CA ALA A 69 5.55 -12.45 -9.76
C ALA A 69 7.04 -12.76 -9.47
N ASP A 70 7.44 -14.02 -9.55
CA ASP A 70 8.83 -14.43 -9.31
C ASP A 70 9.80 -13.84 -10.33
N LYS A 71 9.40 -13.79 -11.61
CA LYS A 71 10.21 -13.18 -12.69
C LYS A 71 10.41 -11.69 -12.46
N ILE A 72 9.37 -10.98 -11.99
CA ILE A 72 9.45 -9.55 -11.68
C ILE A 72 10.34 -9.30 -10.46
N LEU A 73 10.20 -10.09 -9.40
CA LEU A 73 11.05 -10.00 -8.21
C LEU A 73 12.53 -10.20 -8.58
N ASP A 74 12.84 -11.19 -9.43
CA ASP A 74 14.21 -11.40 -9.93
C ASP A 74 14.76 -10.17 -10.64
N VAL A 75 13.96 -9.55 -11.51
CA VAL A 75 14.37 -8.34 -12.25
C VAL A 75 14.57 -7.15 -11.30
N LEU A 76 13.66 -6.93 -10.35
CA LEU A 76 13.78 -5.85 -9.35
C LEU A 76 15.08 -6.00 -8.55
N LYS A 77 15.35 -7.21 -8.04
CA LYS A 77 16.57 -7.55 -7.32
C LYS A 77 17.83 -7.32 -8.16
N GLN A 78 17.85 -7.79 -9.40
CA GLN A 78 18.97 -7.60 -10.34
C GLN A 78 19.28 -6.12 -10.59
N HIS A 79 18.27 -5.25 -10.57
CA HIS A 79 18.42 -3.82 -10.82
C HIS A 79 18.52 -2.97 -9.55
N GLY A 80 18.57 -3.61 -8.37
CA GLY A 80 18.73 -2.95 -7.08
C GLY A 80 17.47 -2.23 -6.58
N ILE A 81 16.29 -2.55 -7.11
CA ILE A 81 15.02 -2.04 -6.59
C ILE A 81 14.58 -2.96 -5.44
N GLN A 82 14.57 -2.43 -4.22
CA GLN A 82 14.20 -3.19 -3.01
C GLN A 82 12.90 -2.68 -2.38
N ASN A 83 12.39 -1.53 -2.79
CA ASN A 83 11.26 -0.83 -2.18
C ASN A 83 10.16 -0.54 -3.21
N ALA A 84 9.78 -1.51 -4.06
CA ALA A 84 8.55 -1.43 -4.83
C ALA A 84 7.32 -1.71 -3.94
N THR A 85 6.12 -1.41 -4.43
CA THR A 85 4.87 -1.75 -3.72
C THR A 85 4.05 -2.78 -4.50
N PHE A 86 3.62 -3.85 -3.85
CA PHE A 86 2.78 -4.89 -4.43
C PHE A 86 1.37 -4.84 -3.83
N PHE A 87 0.35 -4.60 -4.65
CA PHE A 87 -1.04 -4.71 -4.24
C PHE A 87 -1.54 -6.12 -4.53
N LEU A 88 -1.95 -6.81 -3.47
CA LEU A 88 -2.28 -8.24 -3.55
C LEU A 88 -3.77 -8.46 -3.31
N SER A 89 -4.38 -9.30 -4.15
CA SER A 89 -5.63 -9.97 -3.78
C SER A 89 -5.33 -10.94 -2.64
N ALA A 90 -6.05 -10.84 -1.52
CA ALA A 90 -5.77 -11.70 -0.38
C ALA A 90 -6.10 -13.18 -0.67
N SER A 91 -7.10 -13.47 -1.51
CA SER A 91 -7.38 -14.83 -1.96
C SER A 91 -6.28 -15.44 -2.85
N TRP A 92 -5.50 -14.61 -3.55
CA TRP A 92 -4.28 -15.04 -4.23
C TRP A 92 -3.15 -15.24 -3.23
N ALA A 93 -2.96 -14.30 -2.31
CA ALA A 93 -1.91 -14.34 -1.29
C ALA A 93 -2.01 -15.59 -0.40
N GLU A 94 -3.23 -16.00 -0.01
CA GLU A 94 -3.49 -17.21 0.77
C GLU A 94 -3.02 -18.49 0.06
N ARG A 95 -3.12 -18.52 -1.27
CA ARG A 95 -2.69 -19.65 -2.10
C ARG A 95 -1.20 -19.62 -2.45
N HIS A 96 -0.55 -18.46 -2.33
CA HIS A 96 0.86 -18.24 -2.69
C HIS A 96 1.69 -17.68 -1.53
N PRO A 97 1.65 -18.30 -0.33
CA PRO A 97 2.33 -17.77 0.85
C PRO A 97 3.85 -17.65 0.66
N ALA A 98 4.45 -18.52 -0.18
CA ALA A 98 5.88 -18.47 -0.49
C ALA A 98 6.27 -17.20 -1.25
N VAL A 99 5.48 -16.81 -2.27
CA VAL A 99 5.71 -15.59 -3.05
C VAL A 99 5.48 -14.36 -2.18
N VAL A 100 4.41 -14.34 -1.37
CA VAL A 100 4.12 -13.25 -0.42
C VAL A 100 5.27 -13.06 0.57
N LYS A 101 5.79 -14.15 1.12
CA LYS A 101 6.94 -14.12 2.01
C LYS A 101 8.16 -13.55 1.30
N ARG A 102 8.42 -13.96 0.06
CA ARG A 102 9.53 -13.46 -0.76
C ARG A 102 9.41 -11.95 -1.01
N ILE A 103 8.24 -11.44 -1.41
CA ILE A 103 7.97 -10.01 -1.59
C ILE A 103 8.42 -9.22 -0.34
N LYS A 104 8.00 -9.69 0.85
CA LYS A 104 8.36 -9.05 2.12
C LYS A 104 9.85 -9.16 2.46
N GLU A 105 10.44 -10.35 2.31
CA GLU A 105 11.85 -10.59 2.66
C GLU A 105 12.83 -9.84 1.75
N GLU A 106 12.43 -9.55 0.50
CA GLU A 106 13.19 -8.72 -0.43
C GLU A 106 13.00 -7.20 -0.22
N GLY A 107 12.20 -6.81 0.78
CA GLY A 107 12.07 -5.43 1.25
C GLY A 107 10.89 -4.64 0.66
N HIS A 108 10.05 -5.27 -0.15
CA HIS A 108 8.95 -4.60 -0.82
C HIS A 108 7.76 -4.36 0.12
N GLU A 109 7.03 -3.29 -0.15
CA GLU A 109 5.79 -2.96 0.55
C GLU A 109 4.62 -3.78 0.00
N ILE A 110 3.67 -4.15 0.86
CA ILE A 110 2.45 -4.87 0.48
C ILE A 110 1.23 -4.01 0.79
N GLY A 111 0.43 -3.75 -0.24
CA GLY A 111 -0.92 -3.19 -0.17
C GLY A 111 -2.00 -4.24 -0.42
N SER A 112 -3.24 -3.92 -0.10
CA SER A 112 -4.40 -4.79 -0.33
C SER A 112 -5.16 -4.42 -1.60
N MET A 113 -5.70 -5.41 -2.30
CA MET A 113 -6.78 -5.25 -3.29
C MET A 113 -8.11 -5.85 -2.83
N GLY A 114 -8.31 -5.97 -1.51
CA GLY A 114 -9.41 -6.77 -0.98
C GLY A 114 -9.10 -8.27 -0.94
N TYR A 115 -10.14 -9.06 -0.70
CA TYR A 115 -10.06 -10.52 -0.67
C TYR A 115 -10.49 -11.12 -2.00
N ASN A 116 -11.69 -10.80 -2.48
CA ASN A 116 -12.14 -11.17 -3.81
C ASN A 116 -11.84 -10.06 -4.81
N PHE A 117 -11.50 -10.42 -6.05
CA PHE A 117 -11.34 -9.45 -7.13
C PHE A 117 -12.72 -9.07 -7.71
N VAL A 118 -13.48 -8.28 -6.96
CA VAL A 118 -14.86 -7.85 -7.28
C VAL A 118 -14.97 -6.34 -7.34
N ASN A 119 -15.81 -5.81 -8.23
CA ASN A 119 -16.02 -4.38 -8.35
C ASN A 119 -16.76 -3.81 -7.13
N TYR A 120 -16.06 -3.06 -6.28
CA TYR A 120 -16.64 -2.49 -5.07
C TYR A 120 -17.74 -1.44 -5.32
N THR A 121 -17.80 -0.82 -6.51
CA THR A 121 -18.85 0.17 -6.80
C THR A 121 -20.23 -0.47 -6.99
N GLU A 122 -20.28 -1.78 -7.19
CA GLU A 122 -21.50 -2.59 -7.35
C GLU A 122 -21.94 -3.28 -6.05
N LEU A 123 -21.19 -3.09 -4.95
CA LEU A 123 -21.46 -3.74 -3.68
C LEU A 123 -22.07 -2.80 -2.64
N GLU A 124 -22.87 -3.38 -1.75
CA GLU A 124 -23.28 -2.69 -0.53
C GLU A 124 -22.09 -2.47 0.41
N ASN A 125 -22.10 -1.36 1.16
CA ASN A 125 -21.04 -1.00 2.11
C ASN A 125 -20.67 -2.11 3.10
N ALA A 126 -21.66 -2.90 3.53
CA ALA A 126 -21.43 -4.03 4.43
C ALA A 126 -20.60 -5.15 3.77
N LYS A 127 -20.80 -5.40 2.47
CA LYS A 127 -20.04 -6.39 1.69
C LYS A 127 -18.62 -5.92 1.40
N ILE A 128 -18.44 -4.64 1.07
CA ILE A 128 -17.10 -4.03 0.94
C ILE A 128 -16.33 -4.18 2.26
N ARG A 129 -16.96 -3.83 3.38
CA ARG A 129 -16.36 -3.96 4.71
C ARG A 129 -16.00 -5.40 5.04
N GLN A 130 -16.89 -6.35 4.75
CA GLN A 130 -16.65 -7.78 4.98
C GLN A 130 -15.45 -8.28 4.18
N ASP A 131 -15.36 -7.91 2.90
CA ASP A 131 -14.26 -8.31 2.02
C ASP A 131 -12.90 -7.77 2.51
N LEU A 132 -12.84 -6.49 2.90
CA LEU A 132 -11.65 -5.86 3.45
C LEU A 132 -11.21 -6.45 4.80
N ILE A 133 -12.15 -6.76 5.70
CA ILE A 133 -11.85 -7.44 6.97
C ILE A 133 -11.29 -8.84 6.72
N MET A 134 -11.86 -9.58 5.76
CA MET A 134 -11.37 -10.90 5.38
C MET A 134 -9.95 -10.82 4.81
N ALA A 135 -9.69 -9.84 3.93
CA ALA A 135 -8.37 -9.58 3.39
C ALA A 135 -7.34 -9.31 4.48
N LYS A 136 -7.68 -8.41 5.42
CA LYS A 136 -6.82 -8.09 6.57
C LYS A 136 -6.47 -9.33 7.39
N LYS A 137 -7.46 -10.20 7.67
CA LYS A 137 -7.24 -11.45 8.40
C LYS A 137 -6.24 -12.36 7.69
N VAL A 138 -6.34 -12.49 6.36
CA VAL A 138 -5.39 -13.29 5.58
C VAL A 138 -3.99 -12.71 5.65
N PHE A 139 -3.83 -11.40 5.43
CA PHE A 139 -2.53 -10.75 5.54
C PHE A 139 -1.92 -10.91 6.94
N ASP A 140 -2.72 -10.78 8.01
CA ASP A 140 -2.27 -11.01 9.38
C ASP A 140 -1.79 -12.47 9.59
N MET A 141 -2.50 -13.46 9.05
CA MET A 141 -2.09 -14.88 9.10
C MET A 141 -0.78 -15.15 8.33
N LEU A 142 -0.56 -14.42 7.23
CA LEU A 142 0.69 -14.46 6.45
C LEU A 142 1.82 -13.64 7.09
N GLY A 143 1.58 -13.02 8.26
CA GLY A 143 2.56 -12.21 8.97
C GLY A 143 2.80 -10.84 8.32
N ILE A 144 1.93 -10.40 7.42
CA ILE A 144 1.94 -9.06 6.81
C ILE A 144 1.09 -8.14 7.71
N LYS A 145 1.75 -7.54 8.70
CA LYS A 145 1.10 -6.64 9.65
C LYS A 145 0.95 -5.25 9.04
N GLN A 146 -0.09 -4.53 9.45
CA GLN A 146 -0.29 -3.11 9.10
C GLN A 146 -0.40 -2.84 7.59
N VAL A 147 -1.15 -3.67 6.86
CA VAL A 147 -1.56 -3.32 5.49
C VAL A 147 -2.54 -2.14 5.57
N GLU A 148 -2.05 -0.95 5.24
CA GLU A 148 -2.77 0.34 5.34
C GLU A 148 -3.08 0.94 3.96
N LEU A 149 -2.50 0.41 2.89
CA LEU A 149 -2.78 0.83 1.52
C LEU A 149 -3.84 -0.08 0.89
N LEU A 150 -4.82 0.52 0.22
CA LEU A 150 -5.85 -0.17 -0.54
C LEU A 150 -5.87 0.33 -1.99
N ARG A 151 -5.78 -0.58 -2.95
CA ARG A 151 -6.12 -0.32 -4.34
C ARG A 151 -7.37 -1.14 -4.70
N PRO A 152 -8.55 -0.51 -4.82
CA PRO A 152 -9.78 -1.23 -5.14
C PRO A 152 -9.65 -2.02 -6.46
N PRO A 153 -10.26 -3.23 -6.56
CA PRO A 153 -10.17 -4.05 -7.76
C PRO A 153 -10.50 -3.29 -9.06
N GLY A 154 -9.58 -3.35 -10.02
CA GLY A 154 -9.70 -2.67 -11.32
C GLY A 154 -9.64 -1.14 -11.24
N GLY A 155 -9.23 -0.56 -10.10
CA GLY A 155 -9.21 0.89 -9.90
C GLY A 155 -10.62 1.50 -9.73
N ASN A 156 -11.66 0.69 -9.54
CA ASN A 156 -13.03 1.17 -9.45
C ASN A 156 -13.40 1.54 -8.01
N PHE A 157 -13.76 2.80 -7.80
CA PHE A 157 -14.24 3.26 -6.50
C PHE A 157 -15.17 4.48 -6.63
N ASN A 158 -15.98 4.69 -5.59
CA ASN A 158 -16.87 5.85 -5.45
C ASN A 158 -16.79 6.38 -4.00
N LYS A 159 -17.55 7.43 -3.68
CA LYS A 159 -17.58 8.01 -2.32
C LYS A 159 -17.86 6.98 -1.22
N ASN A 160 -18.68 5.96 -1.49
CA ASN A 160 -19.00 4.93 -0.51
C ASN A 160 -17.80 4.00 -0.26
N VAL A 161 -17.12 3.56 -1.33
CA VAL A 161 -15.89 2.76 -1.22
C VAL A 161 -14.85 3.51 -0.39
N LEU A 162 -14.61 4.78 -0.70
CA LEU A 162 -13.64 5.61 0.03
C LEU A 162 -13.99 5.76 1.52
N LYS A 163 -15.27 5.99 1.86
CA LYS A 163 -15.73 6.06 3.25
C LYS A 163 -15.51 4.75 4.00
N VAL A 164 -15.83 3.62 3.37
CA VAL A 164 -15.64 2.30 4.00
C VAL A 164 -14.16 2.04 4.22
N ALA A 165 -13.31 2.28 3.22
CA ALA A 165 -11.86 2.14 3.31
C ALA A 165 -11.28 3.01 4.44
N GLN A 166 -11.62 4.29 4.47
CA GLN A 166 -11.18 5.23 5.52
C GLN A 166 -11.64 4.78 6.91
N SER A 167 -12.88 4.28 7.04
CA SER A 167 -13.40 3.77 8.33
C SER A 167 -12.65 2.53 8.86
N LEU A 168 -11.90 1.85 7.99
CA LEU A 168 -11.06 0.70 8.33
C LEU A 168 -9.57 1.08 8.42
N GLY A 169 -9.24 2.37 8.29
CA GLY A 169 -7.87 2.87 8.37
C GLY A 169 -7.06 2.69 7.08
N TYR A 170 -7.71 2.49 5.94
CA TYR A 170 -7.02 2.41 4.65
C TYR A 170 -6.84 3.78 4.00
N THR A 171 -5.66 4.01 3.43
CA THR A 171 -5.42 5.02 2.40
C THR A 171 -5.69 4.39 1.04
N VAL A 172 -6.64 4.95 0.28
CA VAL A 172 -6.94 4.48 -1.07
C VAL A 172 -5.93 5.06 -2.05
N VAL A 173 -5.28 4.19 -2.82
CA VAL A 173 -4.23 4.57 -3.77
C VAL A 173 -4.62 4.12 -5.18
N HIS A 174 -4.54 5.07 -6.11
CA HIS A 174 -4.70 4.85 -7.54
C HIS A 174 -3.34 4.96 -8.23
N TRP A 175 -3.28 5.52 -9.43
CA TRP A 175 -2.04 5.76 -10.18
C TRP A 175 -2.15 7.03 -11.01
N SER A 176 -1.02 7.65 -11.31
CA SER A 176 -0.92 8.76 -12.27
C SER A 176 -0.46 8.28 -13.64
N ILE A 177 0.31 7.18 -13.68
CA ILE A 177 0.85 6.59 -14.91
C ILE A 177 0.33 5.16 -15.06
N ASP A 178 -0.34 4.87 -16.17
CA ASP A 178 -0.80 3.52 -16.53
C ASP A 178 0.06 2.95 -17.66
N SER A 179 0.82 1.89 -17.36
CA SER A 179 1.66 1.21 -18.34
C SER A 179 0.87 0.49 -19.43
N LYS A 180 -0.41 0.16 -19.17
CA LYS A 180 -1.28 -0.67 -20.01
C LYS A 180 -0.69 -2.05 -20.31
N ASP A 181 0.19 -2.55 -19.45
CA ASP A 181 0.88 -3.82 -19.63
C ASP A 181 -0.06 -5.05 -19.65
N TRP A 182 -1.21 -4.96 -18.98
CA TRP A 182 -2.27 -5.96 -19.01
C TRP A 182 -2.87 -6.19 -20.41
N LEU A 183 -2.75 -5.21 -21.33
CA LEU A 183 -3.12 -5.37 -22.75
C LEU A 183 -2.06 -6.09 -23.59
N ASN A 184 -0.86 -6.31 -23.05
CA ASN A 184 0.30 -6.86 -23.75
C ASN A 184 0.64 -6.10 -25.07
N PRO A 185 0.74 -4.76 -25.07
CA PRO A 185 0.87 -3.94 -26.29
C PRO A 185 2.25 -4.03 -26.95
N GLY A 186 3.21 -4.72 -26.34
CA GLY A 186 4.62 -4.78 -26.73
C GLY A 186 5.49 -4.10 -25.68
N THR A 187 6.69 -4.63 -25.46
CA THR A 187 7.60 -4.13 -24.41
C THR A 187 7.96 -2.66 -24.59
N ASP A 188 8.18 -2.23 -25.83
CA ASP A 188 8.59 -0.85 -26.10
C ASP A 188 7.43 0.12 -25.88
N GLN A 189 6.20 -0.30 -26.17
CA GLN A 189 5.01 0.51 -25.86
C GLN A 189 4.78 0.62 -24.35
N ILE A 190 5.00 -0.45 -23.58
CA ILE A 190 4.93 -0.42 -22.11
C ILE A 190 5.96 0.58 -21.57
N VAL A 191 7.20 0.54 -22.07
CA VAL A 191 8.26 1.48 -21.67
C VAL A 191 7.84 2.90 -22.01
N GLU A 192 7.39 3.17 -23.23
CA GLU A 192 6.96 4.51 -23.64
C GLU A 192 5.80 5.04 -22.78
N ASN A 193 4.79 4.21 -22.52
CA ASN A 193 3.64 4.58 -21.68
C ASN A 193 4.09 4.99 -20.27
N VAL A 194 5.16 4.38 -19.75
CA VAL A 194 5.67 4.68 -18.42
C VAL A 194 6.60 5.89 -18.43
N THR A 195 7.49 6.02 -19.41
CA THR A 195 8.62 6.95 -19.34
C THR A 195 8.37 8.29 -20.03
N ARG A 196 7.41 8.37 -20.97
CA ARG A 196 7.21 9.59 -21.79
C ARG A 196 6.87 10.82 -20.96
N ASP A 197 5.96 10.65 -20.01
CA ASP A 197 5.38 11.73 -19.21
C ASP A 197 5.68 11.53 -17.70
N LEU A 198 6.76 10.82 -17.38
CA LEU A 198 7.13 10.51 -16.00
C LEU A 198 7.65 11.76 -15.29
N GLU A 199 7.07 12.07 -14.14
CA GLU A 199 7.37 13.22 -13.31
C GLU A 199 7.61 12.80 -11.84
N PRO A 200 8.30 13.64 -11.03
CA PRO A 200 8.40 13.41 -9.60
C PRO A 200 7.02 13.21 -8.96
N GLY A 201 6.93 12.26 -8.04
CA GLY A 201 5.70 11.96 -7.33
C GLY A 201 4.78 10.95 -8.01
N ASP A 202 5.11 10.50 -9.22
CA ASP A 202 4.26 9.59 -9.97
C ASP A 202 4.15 8.21 -9.33
N ILE A 203 2.95 7.67 -9.42
CA ILE A 203 2.61 6.29 -9.03
C ILE A 203 2.36 5.52 -10.32
N VAL A 204 3.26 4.59 -10.63
CA VAL A 204 3.23 3.80 -11.86
C VAL A 204 2.47 2.50 -11.62
N LEU A 205 1.41 2.25 -12.40
CA LEU A 205 0.70 0.98 -12.42
C LEU A 205 1.35 -0.01 -13.38
N LEU A 206 1.78 -1.15 -12.82
CA LEU A 206 2.19 -2.35 -13.52
C LEU A 206 1.42 -3.54 -12.94
N HIS A 207 1.46 -4.68 -13.63
CA HIS A 207 0.85 -5.92 -13.19
C HIS A 207 1.90 -7.02 -13.06
N ALA A 208 1.82 -7.79 -11.98
CA ALA A 208 2.61 -9.00 -11.79
C ALA A 208 1.76 -10.29 -11.83
N SER A 209 0.50 -10.16 -12.27
CA SER A 209 -0.35 -11.30 -12.61
C SER A 209 0.09 -11.96 -13.93
N ASP A 210 -0.30 -13.21 -14.15
CA ASP A 210 0.09 -13.97 -15.36
C ASP A 210 -0.49 -13.42 -16.68
N SER A 211 -1.49 -12.52 -16.61
CA SER A 211 -1.97 -11.74 -17.76
C SER A 211 -0.89 -10.82 -18.36
N ALA A 212 0.05 -10.36 -17.54
CA ALA A 212 1.03 -9.34 -17.90
C ALA A 212 2.33 -9.97 -18.44
N LYS A 213 2.27 -10.52 -19.65
CA LYS A 213 3.32 -11.38 -20.23
C LYS A 213 4.61 -10.64 -20.58
N GLN A 214 4.58 -9.31 -20.60
CA GLN A 214 5.65 -8.46 -21.13
C GLN A 214 6.29 -7.57 -20.07
N THR A 215 5.68 -7.44 -18.89
CA THR A 215 6.11 -6.53 -17.81
C THR A 215 7.53 -6.83 -17.35
N ALA A 216 7.86 -8.11 -17.09
CA ALA A 216 9.20 -8.51 -16.70
C ALA A 216 10.28 -8.16 -17.75
N LYS A 217 9.92 -8.10 -19.04
CA LYS A 217 10.84 -7.73 -20.13
C LYS A 217 10.95 -6.23 -20.33
N ALA A 218 9.89 -5.47 -20.05
CA ALA A 218 9.88 -4.01 -20.13
C ALA A 218 10.58 -3.36 -18.92
N LEU A 219 10.46 -3.98 -17.75
CA LEU A 219 10.93 -3.44 -16.47
C LEU A 219 12.42 -3.03 -16.45
N PRO A 220 13.38 -3.78 -17.02
CA PRO A 220 14.78 -3.34 -17.10
C PRO A 220 14.94 -2.00 -17.82
N LYS A 221 14.22 -1.78 -18.93
CA LYS A 221 14.29 -0.54 -19.72
C LYS A 221 13.62 0.62 -18.97
N ILE A 222 12.51 0.36 -18.28
CA ILE A 222 11.86 1.36 -17.40
C ILE A 222 12.83 1.81 -16.31
N ILE A 223 13.45 0.86 -15.59
CA ILE A 223 14.38 1.17 -14.49
C ILE A 223 15.63 1.91 -15.02
N ALA A 224 16.14 1.53 -16.19
CA ALA A 224 17.26 2.22 -16.82
C ALA A 224 16.89 3.68 -17.15
N SER A 225 15.75 3.90 -17.80
CA SER A 225 15.26 5.25 -18.12
C SER A 225 15.03 6.09 -16.87
N MET A 226 14.45 5.52 -15.81
CA MET A 226 14.30 6.22 -14.52
C MET A 226 15.65 6.68 -13.98
N LYS A 227 16.65 5.78 -13.95
CA LYS A 227 18.01 6.11 -13.46
C LYS A 227 18.69 7.17 -14.31
N GLU A 228 18.59 7.08 -15.63
CA GLU A 228 19.17 8.05 -16.57
C GLU A 228 18.58 9.45 -16.38
N ASN A 229 17.29 9.54 -16.05
CA ASN A 229 16.60 10.81 -15.78
C ASN A 229 16.68 11.24 -14.29
N GLY A 230 17.45 10.53 -13.47
CA GLY A 230 17.66 10.89 -12.07
C GLY A 230 16.48 10.56 -11.13
N TYR A 231 15.54 9.73 -11.57
CA TYR A 231 14.44 9.24 -10.74
C TYR A 231 14.88 8.09 -9.82
N LYS A 232 14.47 8.16 -8.55
CA LYS A 232 14.66 7.13 -7.55
C LYS A 232 13.32 6.42 -7.30
N ASN A 233 13.33 5.09 -7.28
CA ASN A 233 12.17 4.34 -6.79
C ASN A 233 12.06 4.43 -5.26
N VAL A 234 10.85 4.70 -4.78
CA VAL A 234 10.45 4.58 -3.37
C VAL A 234 9.18 3.75 -3.26
N ASN A 235 8.92 3.17 -2.09
CA ASN A 235 7.61 2.54 -1.87
C ASN A 235 6.55 3.62 -1.62
N LEU A 236 5.28 3.23 -1.61
CA LEU A 236 4.19 4.21 -1.50
C LEU A 236 4.15 4.89 -0.14
N SER A 237 4.42 4.16 0.96
CA SER A 237 4.50 4.80 2.28
C SER A 237 5.63 5.84 2.35
N GLU A 238 6.80 5.57 1.78
CA GLU A 238 7.92 6.52 1.69
C GLU A 238 7.56 7.71 0.79
N LEU A 239 6.93 7.47 -0.36
CA LEU A 239 6.48 8.53 -1.27
C LEU A 239 5.50 9.48 -0.57
N LEU A 240 4.48 8.92 0.10
CA LEU A 240 3.48 9.67 0.85
C LEU A 240 4.07 10.46 2.02
N ALA A 241 5.07 9.90 2.71
CA ALA A 241 5.73 10.59 3.83
C ALA A 241 6.67 11.72 3.37
N ASN A 242 7.22 11.62 2.15
CA ASN A 242 8.18 12.59 1.61
C ASN A 242 7.54 13.78 0.89
N GLY A 243 6.22 13.79 0.68
CA GLY A 243 5.52 14.84 -0.06
C GLY A 243 4.09 15.08 0.42
N GLU A 244 3.39 16.00 -0.25
CA GLU A 244 1.96 16.23 -0.02
C GLU A 244 1.15 15.44 -1.05
N ALA A 245 0.26 14.54 -0.61
CA ALA A 245 -0.49 13.71 -1.54
C ALA A 245 -1.47 14.53 -2.40
N GLU A 246 -1.28 14.54 -3.73
CA GLU A 246 -2.28 15.06 -4.66
C GLU A 246 -3.48 14.10 -4.70
N SER A 247 -4.59 14.60 -4.17
CA SER A 247 -5.77 13.81 -3.89
C SER A 247 -6.96 14.37 -4.66
N ARG A 248 -7.50 13.56 -5.57
CA ARG A 248 -8.70 13.92 -6.34
C ARG A 248 -9.94 13.50 -5.58
N GLY A 249 -10.84 14.46 -5.35
CA GLY A 249 -12.19 14.17 -4.92
C GLY A 249 -12.96 13.51 -6.06
N ILE A 250 -13.83 12.57 -5.72
CA ILE A 250 -14.83 12.06 -6.67
C ILE A 250 -16.06 12.94 -6.49
N GLU A 251 -16.58 13.52 -7.57
CA GLU A 251 -17.89 14.20 -7.55
C GLU A 251 -19.06 13.23 -7.42
#